data_AF-A0A2H6ECA6-F1
#
_entry.id   AF-A0A2H6ECA6-F1
#
_cell.length_a   1.000
_cell.length_b   1.000
_cell.length_c   1.000
_cell.angle_alpha   90.00
_cell.angle_beta   90.00
_cell.angle_gamma   90.00
#
_symmetry.space_group_name_H-M   'P 1'
#
loop_
_entity.id
_entity.type
_entity.pdbx_description
1 polymer ?
#
loop_
_entity_poly.entity_id
_entity_poly.type
_entity_poly.pdbx_seq_one_letter_code
_entity_poly.pdbx_strand_id
1 'polypeptide(L)'
;MKLIQQILLPLLVIIIIGLVYFVYFSPREGLGSFADFDTNNTAVKDIRVEVLQDRGISNNSFYVLDKTGRVVLVNADHIPQGIDTAKTVVLRGHLNKDSFHAHDVLLD
;
A
#
# COMPACT_ATOMS: atom_id res chain seq x y z
N MET A 1 -22.08 -39.73 12.30
CA MET A 1 -23.11 -38.82 11.74
C MET A 1 -23.32 -37.57 12.59
N LYS A 2 -23.57 -37.69 13.91
CA LYS A 2 -23.73 -36.52 14.81
C LYS A 2 -22.49 -35.61 14.91
N LEU A 3 -21.29 -36.21 14.93
CA LEU A 3 -20.03 -35.47 15.06
C LEU A 3 -19.75 -34.54 13.87
N ILE A 4 -20.04 -34.98 12.64
CA ILE A 4 -19.85 -34.18 11.42
C ILE A 4 -20.81 -32.99 11.42
N GLN A 5 -22.08 -33.20 11.80
CA GLN A 5 -23.06 -32.11 11.92
C GLN A 5 -22.71 -31.12 13.03
N GLN A 6 -22.15 -31.59 14.15
CA GLN A 6 -21.72 -30.73 15.26
C GLN A 6 -20.48 -29.89 14.93
N ILE A 7 -19.60 -30.38 14.05
CA ILE A 7 -18.37 -29.68 13.65
C ILE A 7 -18.59 -28.72 12.47
N LEU A 8 -19.65 -28.91 11.68
CA LEU A 8 -19.89 -28.13 10.47
C LEU A 8 -20.04 -26.63 10.75
N LEU A 9 -20.82 -26.28 11.78
CA LEU A 9 -21.05 -24.89 12.18
C LEU A 9 -19.77 -24.19 12.70
N PRO A 10 -19.02 -24.74 13.68
CA PRO A 10 -17.79 -24.11 14.14
C PRO A 10 -16.72 -24.04 13.04
N LEU A 11 -16.64 -25.03 12.16
CA LEU A 11 -15.73 -24.98 11.00
C LEU A 11 -16.09 -23.82 10.06
N LEU A 12 -17.38 -23.63 9.76
CA LEU A 12 -17.85 -22.52 8.94
C LEU A 12 -17.47 -21.16 9.55
N VAL A 13 -17.62 -21.00 10.87
CA VAL A 13 -17.24 -19.77 11.58
C VAL A 13 -15.75 -19.51 11.45
N ILE A 14 -14.91 -20.52 11.65
CA ILE A 14 -13.44 -20.40 11.48
C ILE A 14 -13.09 -19.99 10.05
N ILE A 15 -13.75 -20.58 9.05
CA ILE A 15 -13.54 -20.24 7.63
C ILE A 15 -13.90 -18.78 7.36
N ILE A 16 -15.05 -18.30 7.85
CA ILE A 16 -15.49 -16.91 7.66
C ILE A 16 -14.51 -15.94 8.34
N ILE A 17 -14.08 -16.22 9.56
CA ILE A 17 -13.08 -15.40 10.27
C ILE A 17 -11.77 -15.35 9.49
N GLY A 18 -11.31 -16.51 9.00
CA GLY A 18 -10.12 -16.58 8.14
C GLY A 18 -10.27 -15.75 6.87
N LEU A 19 -11.41 -15.83 6.19
CA LEU A 19 -11.68 -15.06 4.99
C LEU A 19 -11.65 -13.56 5.25
N VAL A 20 -12.31 -13.09 6.32
CA VAL A 20 -12.27 -11.67 6.72
C VAL A 20 -10.82 -11.24 7.02
N TYR A 21 -10.07 -12.06 7.76
CA TYR A 21 -8.67 -11.78 8.05
C TYR A 21 -7.83 -11.65 6.77
N PHE A 22 -7.89 -12.62 5.86
CA PHE A 22 -7.06 -12.62 4.66
C PHE A 22 -7.44 -11.53 3.66
N VAL A 23 -8.72 -11.14 3.58
CA VAL A 23 -9.18 -10.10 2.65
C VAL A 23 -8.88 -8.69 3.16
N TYR A 24 -9.00 -8.45 4.47
CA TYR A 24 -8.93 -7.10 5.03
C TYR A 24 -7.69 -6.81 5.87
N PHE A 25 -7.14 -7.82 6.53
CA PHE A 25 -6.09 -7.64 7.55
C PHE A 25 -4.76 -8.31 7.20
N SER A 26 -4.74 -9.28 6.29
CA SER A 26 -3.48 -9.87 5.85
C SER A 26 -2.61 -8.78 5.25
N PRO A 27 -1.33 -8.68 5.69
CA PRO A 27 -0.37 -7.81 5.04
C PRO A 27 -0.39 -8.10 3.55
N ARG A 28 -0.66 -7.08 2.73
CA ARG A 28 -0.50 -7.22 1.28
C ARG A 28 0.99 -7.26 1.01
N GLU A 29 1.53 -8.46 0.88
CA GLU A 29 2.89 -8.64 0.39
C GLU A 29 2.94 -8.18 -1.08
N GLY A 30 3.82 -7.21 -1.37
CA GLY A 30 4.02 -6.67 -2.72
C GLY A 30 3.65 -5.19 -2.89
N LEU A 31 3.97 -4.66 -4.06
CA LEU A 31 3.70 -3.28 -4.44
C LEU A 31 2.19 -3.06 -4.70
N GLY A 32 1.70 -1.88 -4.40
CA GLY A 32 0.37 -1.39 -4.79
C GLY A 32 0.37 -0.81 -6.20
N SER A 33 -0.77 -0.29 -6.64
CA SER A 33 -0.94 0.34 -7.97
C SER A 33 -1.55 1.72 -7.85
N PHE A 34 -1.01 2.69 -8.57
CA PHE A 34 -1.62 4.01 -8.65
C PHE A 34 -2.94 4.00 -9.44
N ALA A 35 -3.21 2.95 -10.22
CA ALA A 35 -4.51 2.79 -10.88
C ALA A 35 -5.66 2.51 -9.89
N ASP A 36 -5.35 2.13 -8.64
CA ASP A 36 -6.34 1.90 -7.58
C ASP A 36 -6.78 3.23 -6.91
N PHE A 37 -6.22 4.36 -7.35
CA PHE A 37 -6.52 5.71 -6.89
C PHE A 37 -7.38 6.46 -7.91
N ASP A 38 -8.43 7.12 -7.42
CA ASP A 38 -9.30 7.97 -8.23
C ASP A 38 -8.84 9.42 -8.08
N THR A 39 -8.42 10.05 -9.17
CA THR A 39 -7.94 11.44 -9.18
C THR A 39 -9.05 12.47 -8.93
N ASN A 40 -10.32 12.07 -8.97
CA ASN A 40 -11.46 12.91 -8.60
C ASN A 40 -11.82 12.77 -7.12
N ASN A 41 -11.07 11.97 -6.36
CA ASN A 41 -11.30 11.70 -4.95
C ASN A 41 -10.04 12.04 -4.13
N THR A 42 -10.20 12.86 -3.10
CA THR A 42 -9.11 13.27 -2.19
C THR A 42 -8.95 12.34 -0.99
N ALA A 43 -9.64 11.20 -0.98
CA ALA A 43 -9.52 10.20 0.07
C ALA A 43 -8.07 9.70 0.20
N VAL A 44 -7.54 9.84 1.42
CA VAL A 44 -6.20 9.38 1.78
C VAL A 44 -6.18 7.86 1.86
N LYS A 45 -5.27 7.23 1.12
CA LYS A 45 -5.05 5.78 1.13
C LYS A 45 -3.57 5.45 1.20
N ASP A 46 -3.29 4.24 1.67
CA ASP A 46 -1.94 3.69 1.75
C ASP A 46 -1.58 2.95 0.46
N ILE A 47 -0.36 3.14 -0.04
CA ILE A 47 0.19 2.39 -1.17
C ILE A 47 1.67 2.06 -0.91
N ARG A 48 2.01 0.77 -1.01
CA ARG A 48 3.39 0.31 -0.97
C ARG A 48 4.02 0.44 -2.35
N VAL A 49 5.16 1.09 -2.46
CA VAL A 49 5.82 1.37 -3.75
C VAL A 49 7.33 1.19 -3.62
N GLU A 50 8.01 0.98 -4.74
CA GLU A 50 9.47 0.90 -4.79
C GLU A 50 10.07 2.29 -5.03
N VAL A 51 11.11 2.65 -4.27
CA VAL A 51 11.79 3.95 -4.40
C VAL A 51 12.84 3.87 -5.51
N LEU A 52 12.78 4.78 -6.47
CA LEU A 52 13.77 4.89 -7.55
C LEU A 52 14.94 5.76 -7.12
N GLN A 53 15.86 5.16 -6.36
CA GLN A 53 17.04 5.82 -5.79
C GLN A 53 17.97 6.43 -6.87
N ASP A 54 18.02 5.81 -8.05
CA ASP A 54 18.81 6.25 -9.21
C ASP A 54 18.36 7.60 -9.80
N ARG A 55 17.11 8.00 -9.55
CA ARG A 55 16.55 9.28 -10.01
C ARG A 55 16.78 10.44 -9.02
N GLY A 56 17.37 10.15 -7.86
CA GLY A 56 17.65 11.12 -6.81
C GLY A 56 16.44 11.48 -5.97
N ILE A 57 16.72 11.95 -4.76
CA ILE A 57 15.74 12.41 -3.77
C ILE A 57 16.00 13.89 -3.51
N SER A 58 14.99 14.71 -3.75
CA SER A 58 14.98 16.14 -3.42
C SER A 58 14.36 16.35 -2.04
N ASN A 59 14.49 17.56 -1.46
CA ASN A 59 14.02 17.87 -0.10
C ASN A 59 12.58 17.41 0.21
N ASN A 60 11.68 17.44 -0.78
CA ASN A 60 10.28 17.09 -0.61
C ASN A 60 9.74 16.22 -1.75
N SER A 61 10.59 15.68 -2.61
CA SER A 61 10.12 14.88 -3.74
C SER A 61 11.08 13.80 -4.19
N PHE A 62 10.52 12.69 -4.65
CA PHE A 62 11.24 11.52 -5.14
C PHE A 62 10.38 10.73 -6.11
N TYR A 63 11.01 9.86 -6.89
CA TYR A 63 10.30 8.99 -7.83
C TYR A 63 10.08 7.61 -7.23
N VAL A 64 8.92 7.04 -7.53
CA VAL A 64 8.57 5.67 -7.13
C VAL A 64 8.01 4.88 -8.30
N LEU A 65 8.10 3.57 -8.19
CA LEU A 65 7.58 2.58 -9.12
C LEU A 65 6.48 1.76 -8.44
N ASP A 66 5.34 1.63 -9.10
CA ASP A 66 4.25 0.77 -8.64
C ASP A 66 4.32 -0.66 -9.22
N LYS A 67 3.39 -1.53 -8.82
CA LYS A 67 3.34 -2.95 -9.26
C LYS A 67 3.16 -3.13 -10.77
N THR A 68 2.69 -2.10 -11.47
CA THR A 68 2.46 -2.12 -12.92
C THR A 68 3.64 -1.54 -13.70
N GLY A 69 4.70 -1.10 -13.00
CA GLY A 69 5.83 -0.42 -13.60
C GLY A 69 5.57 1.06 -13.89
N ARG A 70 4.49 1.63 -13.37
CA ARG A 70 4.21 3.06 -13.53
C ARG A 70 5.13 3.86 -12.61
N VAL A 71 5.88 4.77 -13.19
CA VAL A 71 6.73 5.72 -12.45
C VAL A 71 5.93 6.97 -12.14
N VAL A 72 5.91 7.38 -10.87
CA VAL A 72 5.18 8.57 -10.41
C VAL A 72 6.10 9.43 -9.54
N LEU A 73 5.98 10.76 -9.71
CA LEU A 73 6.62 11.72 -8.82
C LEU A 73 5.79 11.83 -7.54
N VAL A 74 6.43 11.61 -6.40
CA VAL A 74 5.85 11.80 -5.08
C VAL A 74 6.30 13.15 -4.55
N ASN A 75 5.34 13.95 -4.10
CA ASN A 75 5.57 15.16 -3.32
C ASN A 75 5.17 14.85 -1.88
N ALA A 76 6.13 14.80 -0.97
CA ALA A 76 5.92 14.43 0.42
C ALA A 76 6.00 15.65 1.35
N ASP A 77 5.06 15.73 2.28
CA ASP A 77 5.06 16.75 3.34
C ASP A 77 6.30 16.59 4.23
N HIS A 78 6.67 15.34 4.52
CA HIS A 78 7.88 14.97 5.24
C HIS A 78 8.52 13.72 4.62
N ILE A 79 9.84 13.74 4.45
CA ILE A 79 10.62 12.59 4.02
C ILE A 79 11.40 12.07 5.24
N PRO A 80 11.19 10.81 5.68
CA PRO A 80 11.92 10.23 6.79
C PRO A 80 13.41 10.03 6.45
N GLN A 81 14.26 10.19 7.46
CA GLN A 81 15.69 9.86 7.32
C GLN A 81 15.86 8.37 6.99
N GLY A 82 16.71 8.05 6.02
CA GLY A 82 16.97 6.67 5.59
C GLY A 82 16.23 6.22 4.33
N ILE A 83 15.41 7.09 3.73
CA ILE A 83 14.74 6.80 2.45
C ILE A 83 15.72 6.46 1.33
N ASP A 84 16.94 7.03 1.35
CA ASP A 84 18.00 6.77 0.37
C ASP A 84 18.46 5.29 0.36
N THR A 85 18.20 4.57 1.44
CA THR A 85 18.53 3.15 1.59
C THR A 85 17.31 2.23 1.51
N ALA A 86 16.11 2.80 1.58
CA ALA A 86 14.87 2.04 1.54
C ALA A 86 14.56 1.60 0.11
N LYS A 87 14.32 0.29 -0.07
CA LYS A 87 13.88 -0.24 -1.37
C LYS A 87 12.40 0.02 -1.59
N THR A 88 11.59 -0.21 -0.55
CA THR A 88 10.15 0.01 -0.58
C THR A 88 9.73 0.94 0.54
N VAL A 89 8.66 1.69 0.29
CA VAL A 89 8.04 2.57 1.28
C VAL A 89 6.53 2.45 1.18
N VAL A 90 5.83 2.75 2.28
CA VAL A 90 4.38 2.92 2.28
C VAL A 90 4.10 4.41 2.26
N LEU A 91 3.46 4.87 1.19
CA LEU A 91 2.98 6.24 1.05
C LEU A 91 1.54 6.31 1.53
N ARG A 92 1.22 7.33 2.33
CA ARG A 92 -0.15 7.65 2.71
C ARG A 92 -0.54 8.99 2.11
N GLY A 93 -1.53 8.99 1.22
CA GLY A 93 -1.86 10.21 0.49
C GLY A 93 -2.91 10.02 -0.59
N HIS A 94 -2.89 10.91 -1.57
CA HIS A 94 -3.82 10.89 -2.70
C HIS A 94 -3.09 11.20 -4.02
N LEU A 95 -3.60 10.64 -5.11
CA LEU A 95 -3.08 10.86 -6.45
C LEU A 95 -3.72 12.11 -7.06
N ASN A 96 -2.90 13.07 -7.49
CA ASN A 96 -3.32 14.27 -8.20
C ASN A 96 -2.73 14.26 -9.61
N LYS A 97 -3.58 13.87 -10.58
CA LYS A 97 -3.23 13.74 -12.01
C LYS A 97 -2.00 12.84 -12.22
N ASP A 98 -0.83 13.45 -12.35
CA ASP A 98 0.43 12.79 -12.69
C ASP A 98 1.42 12.70 -11.50
N SER A 99 1.04 13.23 -10.34
CA SER A 99 1.87 13.20 -9.13
C SER A 99 1.09 12.70 -7.92
N PHE A 100 1.80 12.12 -6.96
CA PHE A 100 1.21 11.66 -5.71
C PHE A 100 1.57 12.64 -4.59
N HIS A 101 0.56 13.14 -3.86
CA HIS A 101 0.79 13.94 -2.66
C HIS A 101 0.77 13.02 -1.44
N ALA A 102 1.94 12.79 -0.85
CA ALA A 102 2.12 11.98 0.34
C ALA A 102 2.10 12.86 1.60
N HIS A 103 1.11 12.62 2.45
CA HIS A 103 1.05 13.22 3.79
C HIS A 103 1.99 12.53 4.76
N ASP A 104 2.24 11.24 4.55
CA ASP A 104 3.14 10.45 5.36
C ASP A 104 3.90 9.45 4.48
N VAL A 105 5.14 9.18 4.85
CA VAL A 105 6.03 8.22 4.19
C VAL A 105 6.61 7.33 5.27
N LEU A 106 6.19 6.07 5.27
CA LEU A 106 6.64 5.06 6.21
C LEU A 106 7.71 4.21 5.55
N LEU A 107 8.86 4.10 6.20
CA LEU A 107 9.90 3.16 5.82
C LEU A 107 9.44 1.74 6.19
N ASP A 108 9.78 0.80 5.33
CA ASP A 108 9.37 -0.61 5.39
C ASP A 108 10.60 -1.53 5.34
#